data_AF-A0AB34G8F1-F1
#
_entry.id   AF-A0AB34G8F1-F1
#
_cell.length_a   1.000
_cell.length_b   1.000
_cell.length_c   1.000
_cell.angle_alpha   90.00
_cell.angle_beta   90.00
_cell.angle_gamma   90.00
#
_symmetry.space_group_name_H-M   'P 1'
#
loop_
_entity.id
_entity.type
_entity.pdbx_description
1 polymer ?
#
loop_
_entity_poly.entity_id
_entity_poly.type
_entity_poly.pdbx_seq_one_letter_code
_entity_poly.pdbx_strand_id
1 'polypeptide(L)'
;MSYASSELTGRISWRDYDYERVYCGLCGTYLTEDDVFPNMPDLEAASPPLPGNDASDEELQQYIDWYFLLRREEEMVWLGVPRLIGSNPSSSEPLNVFNCGGTSEIDGSHFYLSQNVMKETGLPRKVRAYYRREGFPFITPLHEDCYTLLCKYLKVDTLDDEVLHDTFLGKTVDDENFSVTDLALRYCSTEWSDPDNSFPPRLQHLALSPVDIPALEKYYRNIPCLDQDRTLSVIPNVAPGGAQLGTTDDPFRRLPRELVLEIAGYLDIYSFLDWRAASRVPASIPLTNTFWRLRVRSDMPWLYDIPTAPSKNPGKEIDWGTVFRDLWFAAELDRTETIHAIANRVYIWQDQCPKLAKTYLHKLKHKGAAFRKLVRSLPDVVLSKGRCMLLPFPVKTSELGVALLETMDELRTAEPVLTVSWTKAGELAGLNVITAPGRKPDSDRIDDWYYAMRVDRTDEVPVPRGDWITGLSFSVRDDRFMADTKGMYRRERRREVANACDRDLGLEAVTIGGFDVAHADEDDFKGYMEPYDLGIYERVVCGVQVQFAKGAPVELGAYSWNHHLLRAYPNYFVVGMKVTRQTATGTVSRVSLVQAPIRMYEGSDRAVCA
;
A
#
# COMPACT_ATOMS: atom_id res chain seq x y z
N MET A 1 -45.07 -37.22 -14.39
CA MET A 1 -44.69 -36.60 -13.10
C MET A 1 -43.51 -35.69 -13.38
N SER A 2 -43.79 -34.39 -13.37
CA SER A 2 -42.87 -33.29 -13.67
C SER A 2 -41.97 -33.00 -12.48
N TYR A 3 -40.70 -32.74 -12.74
CA TYR A 3 -39.94 -31.78 -11.96
C TYR A 3 -39.58 -30.63 -12.90
N ALA A 4 -40.25 -29.51 -12.67
CA ALA A 4 -39.85 -28.19 -13.13
C ALA A 4 -39.31 -27.45 -11.91
N SER A 5 -38.13 -26.85 -12.05
CA SER A 5 -37.57 -25.77 -11.23
C SER A 5 -36.26 -25.40 -11.91
N SER A 6 -36.30 -24.45 -12.85
CA SER A 6 -36.29 -22.99 -12.65
C SER A 6 -34.86 -22.47 -12.71
N GLU A 7 -34.56 -21.96 -13.89
CA GLU A 7 -33.58 -20.93 -14.19
C GLU A 7 -33.46 -19.91 -13.05
N LEU A 8 -32.22 -19.77 -12.56
CA LEU A 8 -31.71 -18.54 -11.96
C LEU A 8 -30.21 -18.53 -12.25
N THR A 9 -29.88 -18.17 -13.49
CA THR A 9 -28.51 -17.79 -13.88
C THR A 9 -28.22 -16.37 -13.40
N GLY A 10 -28.45 -16.10 -12.12
CA GLY A 10 -27.88 -14.94 -11.45
C GLY A 10 -26.40 -15.20 -11.25
N ARG A 11 -25.55 -14.75 -12.18
CA ARG A 11 -24.10 -14.75 -11.95
C ARG A 11 -23.81 -13.77 -10.82
N ILE A 12 -23.74 -14.28 -9.59
CA ILE A 12 -23.24 -13.55 -8.43
C ILE A 12 -21.87 -13.00 -8.80
N SER A 13 -21.74 -11.68 -8.74
CA SER A 13 -20.50 -10.98 -9.00
C SER A 13 -19.47 -11.38 -7.95
N TRP A 14 -18.26 -11.76 -8.35
CA TRP A 14 -17.14 -11.95 -7.40
C TRP A 14 -16.91 -10.71 -6.51
N ARG A 15 -17.37 -9.52 -6.94
CA ARG A 15 -17.35 -8.29 -6.14
C ARG A 15 -18.19 -8.38 -4.87
N ASP A 16 -19.24 -9.20 -4.84
CA ASP A 16 -20.16 -9.33 -3.70
C ASP A 16 -19.93 -10.63 -2.93
N TYR A 17 -18.88 -11.38 -3.26
CA TYR A 17 -18.52 -12.58 -2.53
C TYR A 17 -17.82 -12.21 -1.23
N ASP A 18 -18.47 -12.47 -0.10
CA ASP A 18 -17.83 -12.33 1.19
C ASP A 18 -16.69 -13.33 1.26
N TYR A 19 -15.46 -12.80 1.29
CA TYR A 19 -14.32 -13.66 1.46
C TYR A 19 -14.28 -14.10 2.91
N GLU A 20 -14.11 -15.40 3.11
CA GLU A 20 -13.89 -15.99 4.43
C GLU A 20 -12.63 -15.43 5.10
N ARG A 21 -11.71 -14.85 4.32
CA ARG A 21 -10.40 -14.38 4.80
C ARG A 21 -9.95 -13.09 4.18
N VAL A 22 -9.13 -12.40 4.94
CA VAL A 22 -8.47 -11.19 4.52
C VAL A 22 -7.00 -11.22 4.92
N TYR A 23 -6.15 -10.77 4.00
CA TYR A 23 -4.70 -10.81 4.18
C TYR A 23 -4.15 -9.42 4.46
N CYS A 24 -3.12 -9.36 5.30
CA CYS A 24 -2.34 -8.16 5.55
C CYS A 24 -1.63 -7.72 4.28
N GLY A 25 -1.78 -6.43 3.93
CA GLY A 25 -1.18 -5.84 2.74
C GLY A 25 0.36 -5.73 2.74
N LEU A 26 1.03 -6.11 3.84
CA LEU A 26 2.50 -6.12 3.93
C LEU A 26 3.09 -7.52 4.03
N CYS A 27 2.70 -8.34 5.02
CA CYS A 27 3.29 -9.67 5.20
C CYS A 27 2.61 -10.75 4.37
N GLY A 28 1.35 -10.53 3.96
CA GLY A 28 0.50 -11.50 3.27
C GLY A 28 -0.08 -12.58 4.17
N THR A 29 0.14 -12.51 5.48
CA THR A 29 -0.50 -13.40 6.45
C THR A 29 -1.96 -12.98 6.65
N TYR A 30 -2.85 -13.93 6.92
CA TYR A 30 -4.25 -13.65 7.20
C TYR A 30 -4.42 -12.82 8.49
N LEU A 31 -5.52 -12.08 8.57
CA LEU A 31 -5.96 -11.36 9.75
C LEU A 31 -7.14 -12.13 10.32
N THR A 32 -7.04 -12.55 11.58
CA THR A 32 -8.08 -13.36 12.22
C THR A 32 -8.12 -13.08 13.71
N GLU A 33 -9.32 -13.01 14.27
CA GLU A 33 -9.53 -13.06 15.73
C GLU A 33 -9.69 -14.50 16.22
N ASP A 34 -9.92 -15.45 15.32
CA ASP A 34 -10.02 -16.87 15.64
C ASP A 34 -8.66 -17.44 16.05
N ASP A 35 -8.70 -18.45 16.91
CA ASP A 35 -7.52 -19.25 17.28
C ASP A 35 -6.83 -19.79 16.02
N VAL A 36 -5.51 -19.63 15.97
CA VAL A 36 -4.69 -20.18 14.89
C VAL A 36 -4.34 -21.62 15.21
N PHE A 37 -4.83 -22.54 14.38
CA PHE A 37 -4.56 -23.96 14.52
C PHE A 37 -3.46 -24.42 13.54
N PRO A 38 -2.66 -25.43 13.90
CA PRO A 38 -1.80 -26.11 12.93
C PRO A 38 -2.66 -26.79 11.86
N ASN A 39 -2.19 -26.78 10.61
CA ASN A 39 -2.93 -27.33 9.48
C ASN A 39 -2.84 -28.86 9.50
N MET A 40 -3.94 -29.57 9.78
CA MET A 40 -3.96 -31.02 9.63
C MET A 40 -5.31 -31.51 9.11
N PRO A 41 -5.32 -32.26 7.99
CA PRO A 41 -6.54 -32.88 7.51
C PRO A 41 -6.99 -33.97 8.49
N ASP A 42 -8.26 -33.93 8.91
CA ASP A 42 -9.01 -35.01 9.57
C ASP A 42 -8.90 -35.21 11.10
N LEU A 43 -9.06 -34.17 11.95
CA LEU A 43 -9.19 -34.40 13.41
C LEU A 43 -10.31 -33.58 14.08
N GLU A 44 -11.49 -34.19 14.25
CA GLU A 44 -12.52 -33.82 15.24
C GLU A 44 -12.06 -34.02 16.72
N ALA A 45 -10.80 -34.41 16.95
CA ALA A 45 -10.29 -34.75 18.28
C ALA A 45 -9.55 -33.57 18.91
N ALA A 46 -10.02 -33.12 20.08
CA ALA A 46 -9.47 -32.03 20.88
C ALA A 46 -8.03 -32.24 21.42
N SER A 47 -7.35 -33.32 21.03
CA SER A 47 -5.95 -33.60 21.37
C SER A 47 -5.38 -34.65 20.40
N PRO A 48 -4.17 -34.46 19.84
CA PRO A 48 -3.53 -35.51 19.06
C PRO A 48 -3.18 -36.68 19.99
N PRO A 49 -3.38 -37.94 19.55
CA PRO A 49 -2.91 -39.07 20.33
C PRO A 49 -1.40 -38.93 20.57
N LEU A 50 -0.95 -39.17 21.81
CA LEU A 50 0.47 -39.22 22.12
C LEU A 50 1.13 -40.24 21.17
N PRO A 51 2.25 -39.89 20.50
CA PRO A 51 2.94 -40.83 19.64
C PRO A 51 3.28 -42.07 20.47
N GLY A 52 2.84 -43.24 20.00
CA GLY A 52 3.21 -44.51 20.61
C GLY A 52 4.72 -44.74 20.51
N ASN A 53 5.25 -45.70 21.27
CA ASN A 53 6.68 -46.04 21.19
C ASN A 53 7.12 -46.50 19.78
N ASP A 54 6.18 -46.89 18.92
CA ASP A 54 6.40 -47.32 17.55
C ASP A 54 5.99 -46.25 16.50
N ALA A 55 5.79 -45.00 16.92
CA ALA A 55 5.46 -43.91 16.01
C ALA A 55 6.57 -43.71 14.97
N SER A 56 6.15 -43.54 13.71
CA SER A 56 7.05 -43.17 12.63
C SER A 56 7.64 -41.77 12.85
N ASP A 57 8.80 -41.50 12.24
CA ASP A 57 9.41 -40.17 12.25
C ASP A 57 8.45 -39.08 11.72
N GLU A 58 7.56 -39.46 10.80
CA GLU A 58 6.53 -38.58 10.23
C GLU A 58 5.42 -38.26 11.24
N GLU A 59 4.92 -39.25 11.98
CA GLU A 59 3.93 -39.04 13.06
C GLU A 59 4.53 -38.20 14.20
N LEU A 60 5.80 -38.42 14.54
CA LEU A 60 6.49 -37.63 15.55
C LEU A 60 6.68 -36.17 15.09
N GLN A 61 7.03 -35.96 13.81
CA GLN A 61 7.16 -34.61 13.26
C GLN A 61 5.81 -33.89 13.22
N GLN A 62 4.73 -34.55 12.80
CA GLN A 62 3.38 -33.99 12.85
C GLN A 62 2.97 -33.63 14.29
N TYR A 63 3.30 -34.46 15.27
CA TYR A 63 3.07 -34.14 16.69
C TYR A 63 3.90 -32.91 17.13
N ILE A 64 5.16 -32.79 16.73
CA ILE A 64 5.99 -31.61 17.03
C ILE A 64 5.39 -30.34 16.41
N ASP A 65 5.00 -30.41 15.14
CA ASP A 65 4.40 -29.31 14.39
C ASP A 65 3.06 -28.89 15.02
N TRP A 66 2.30 -29.84 15.56
CA TRP A 66 1.06 -29.57 16.29
C TRP A 66 1.28 -28.74 17.56
N TYR A 67 2.27 -29.11 18.38
CA TYR A 67 2.54 -28.40 19.64
C TYR A 67 3.29 -27.08 19.46
N PHE A 68 3.84 -26.82 18.26
CA PHE A 68 4.64 -25.63 18.00
C PHE A 68 3.85 -24.33 18.22
N LEU A 69 2.64 -24.23 17.66
CA LEU A 69 1.80 -23.03 17.79
C LEU A 69 0.98 -23.02 19.09
N LEU A 70 0.49 -24.18 19.54
CA LEU A 70 -0.36 -24.27 20.75
C LEU A 70 0.29 -23.75 22.03
N ARG A 71 1.62 -23.78 22.13
CA ARG A 71 2.33 -23.25 23.32
C ARG A 71 2.73 -21.78 23.18
N ARG A 72 2.29 -21.13 22.11
CA ARG A 72 2.74 -19.79 21.70
C ARG A 72 1.57 -18.89 21.30
N GLU A 73 0.38 -19.16 21.81
CA GLU A 73 -0.85 -18.37 21.59
C GLU A 73 -0.63 -16.88 21.86
N GLU A 74 0.05 -16.54 22.95
CA GLU A 74 0.39 -15.14 23.29
C GLU A 74 1.23 -14.46 22.19
N GLU A 75 2.11 -15.19 21.51
CA GLU A 75 2.93 -14.66 20.42
C GLU A 75 2.14 -14.55 19.10
N MET A 76 0.94 -15.13 19.00
CA MET A 76 0.09 -15.10 17.79
C MET A 76 -1.02 -14.03 17.87
N VAL A 77 -1.26 -13.43 19.03
CA VAL A 77 -2.31 -12.42 19.26
C VAL A 77 -2.28 -11.28 18.23
N TRP A 78 -1.09 -10.90 17.76
CA TRP A 78 -0.90 -9.84 16.76
C TRP A 78 -1.64 -10.08 15.44
N LEU A 79 -1.97 -11.34 15.09
CA LEU A 79 -2.72 -11.70 13.89
C LEU A 79 -4.15 -11.14 13.89
N GLY A 80 -4.73 -10.96 15.08
CA GLY A 80 -6.05 -10.36 15.30
C GLY A 80 -6.03 -8.87 15.60
N VAL A 81 -4.89 -8.20 15.44
CA VAL A 81 -4.75 -6.75 15.70
C VAL A 81 -4.53 -6.01 14.38
N PRO A 82 -5.61 -5.73 13.62
CA PRO A 82 -5.50 -5.05 12.34
C PRO A 82 -5.45 -3.52 12.52
N ARG A 83 -4.81 -2.91 11.55
CA ARG A 83 -4.82 -1.48 11.24
C ARG A 83 -5.38 -1.33 9.83
N LEU A 84 -6.35 -0.45 9.67
CA LEU A 84 -7.02 -0.20 8.40
C LEU A 84 -6.51 1.10 7.78
N ILE A 85 -6.03 1.00 6.54
CA ILE A 85 -5.65 2.15 5.71
C ILE A 85 -6.68 2.28 4.59
N GLY A 86 -7.39 3.39 4.52
CA GLY A 86 -8.41 3.59 3.48
C GLY A 86 -8.68 5.04 3.19
N SER A 87 -9.33 5.33 2.07
CA SER A 87 -9.84 6.66 1.76
C SER A 87 -11.32 6.74 2.12
N ASN A 88 -11.82 7.90 2.57
CA ASN A 88 -13.27 8.17 2.65
C ASN A 88 -13.73 8.98 1.42
N PRO A 89 -14.34 8.35 0.39
CA PRO A 89 -14.80 9.05 -0.81
C PRO A 89 -15.92 10.06 -0.52
N SER A 90 -16.58 9.95 0.64
CA SER A 90 -17.66 10.81 1.12
C SER A 90 -17.18 12.01 1.97
N SER A 91 -15.90 12.06 2.36
CA SER A 91 -15.32 13.22 3.07
C SER A 91 -15.24 14.49 2.22
N SER A 92 -15.57 15.65 2.79
CA SER A 92 -15.38 16.97 2.18
C SER A 92 -13.96 17.51 2.34
N GLU A 93 -13.07 16.75 2.98
CA GLU A 93 -11.68 17.14 3.17
C GLU A 93 -10.83 16.76 1.95
N PRO A 94 -9.82 17.57 1.58
CA PRO A 94 -8.96 17.24 0.43
C PRO A 94 -8.02 16.06 0.68
N LEU A 95 -7.55 15.93 1.92
CA LEU A 95 -6.83 14.76 2.42
C LEU A 95 -7.85 13.93 3.21
N ASN A 96 -8.26 12.81 2.64
CA ASN A 96 -9.39 12.02 3.10
C ASN A 96 -9.01 10.57 3.39
N VAL A 97 -7.73 10.27 3.45
CA VAL A 97 -7.23 8.98 3.89
C VAL A 97 -7.24 8.91 5.42
N PHE A 98 -7.71 7.79 5.93
CA PHE A 98 -7.66 7.44 7.34
C PHE A 98 -6.70 6.26 7.55
N ASN A 99 -6.12 6.24 8.75
CA ASN A 99 -5.26 5.18 9.23
C ASN A 99 -5.61 4.91 10.70
N CYS A 100 -6.44 3.89 10.92
CA CYS A 100 -6.96 3.59 12.26
C CYS A 100 -6.61 2.16 12.68
N GLY A 101 -6.11 2.02 13.91
CA GLY A 101 -6.12 0.75 14.63
C GLY A 101 -7.41 0.57 15.43
N GLY A 102 -7.56 -0.56 16.11
CA GLY A 102 -8.64 -0.78 17.07
C GLY A 102 -9.99 -1.10 16.42
N THR A 103 -10.00 -2.01 15.45
CA THR A 103 -11.22 -2.71 15.06
C THR A 103 -11.70 -3.55 16.24
N SER A 104 -13.03 -3.69 16.38
CA SER A 104 -13.60 -4.46 17.49
C SER A 104 -13.86 -5.92 17.15
N GLU A 105 -13.97 -6.24 15.85
CA GLU A 105 -14.33 -7.57 15.36
C GLU A 105 -13.91 -7.71 13.89
N ILE A 106 -13.46 -8.91 13.49
CA ILE A 106 -13.15 -9.32 12.11
C ILE A 106 -14.08 -10.47 11.71
N ASP A 107 -14.79 -10.32 10.59
CA ASP A 107 -15.71 -11.32 10.04
C ASP A 107 -15.42 -11.48 8.54
N GLY A 108 -14.48 -12.38 8.25
CA GLY A 108 -13.94 -12.57 6.91
C GLY A 108 -13.35 -11.28 6.32
N SER A 109 -13.92 -10.80 5.21
CA SER A 109 -13.51 -9.51 4.60
C SER A 109 -14.08 -8.26 5.28
N HIS A 110 -14.93 -8.43 6.30
CA HIS A 110 -15.57 -7.33 7.00
C HIS A 110 -14.86 -6.99 8.31
N PHE A 111 -14.81 -5.69 8.58
CA PHE A 111 -14.28 -5.14 9.82
C PHE A 111 -15.33 -4.29 10.48
N TYR A 112 -15.45 -4.43 11.80
CA TYR A 112 -16.34 -3.61 12.61
C TYR A 112 -15.55 -2.51 13.31
N LEU A 113 -15.86 -1.27 12.95
CA LEU A 113 -15.22 -0.07 13.48
C LEU A 113 -15.82 0.29 14.84
N SER A 114 -14.96 0.69 15.78
CA SER A 114 -15.40 1.25 17.05
C SER A 114 -16.11 2.60 16.85
N GLN A 115 -16.93 3.01 17.82
CA GLN A 115 -17.67 4.28 17.73
C GLN A 115 -16.75 5.51 17.57
N ASN A 116 -15.54 5.47 18.15
CA ASN A 116 -14.57 6.55 18.01
C ASN A 116 -14.04 6.63 16.58
N VAL A 117 -13.65 5.48 16.00
CA VAL A 117 -13.18 5.40 14.62
C VAL A 117 -14.28 5.81 13.63
N MET A 118 -15.53 5.42 13.86
CA MET A 118 -16.66 5.87 13.03
C MET A 118 -16.83 7.39 13.04
N LYS A 119 -16.72 8.03 14.22
CA LYS A 119 -16.84 9.48 14.35
C LYS A 119 -15.67 10.21 13.67
N GLU A 120 -14.47 9.69 13.81
CA GLU A 120 -13.25 10.28 13.23
C GLU A 120 -13.22 10.12 11.70
N THR A 121 -13.59 8.94 11.19
CA THR A 121 -13.47 8.63 9.75
C THR A 121 -14.73 8.97 8.96
N GLY A 122 -15.89 9.10 9.63
CA GLY A 122 -17.19 9.25 8.98
C GLY A 122 -17.66 8.00 8.23
N LEU A 123 -17.06 6.83 8.51
CA LEU A 123 -17.41 5.56 7.88
C LEU A 123 -18.52 4.82 8.63
N PRO A 124 -19.27 3.93 7.94
CA PRO A 124 -20.23 3.05 8.60
C PRO A 124 -19.53 2.08 9.55
N ARG A 125 -20.30 1.51 10.49
CA ARG A 125 -19.79 0.55 11.47
C ARG A 125 -19.14 -0.66 10.81
N LYS A 126 -19.75 -1.18 9.76
CA LYS A 126 -19.26 -2.34 9.00
C LYS A 126 -18.60 -1.82 7.73
N VAL A 127 -17.32 -2.12 7.55
CA VAL A 127 -16.57 -1.81 6.34
C VAL A 127 -15.97 -3.08 5.75
N ARG A 128 -15.69 -3.08 4.44
CA ARG A 128 -15.16 -4.23 3.73
C ARG A 128 -13.77 -3.94 3.18
N ALA A 129 -12.80 -4.79 3.51
CA ALA A 129 -11.46 -4.69 2.99
C ALA A 129 -11.40 -5.08 1.51
N TYR A 130 -10.47 -4.46 0.79
CA TYR A 130 -10.19 -4.68 -0.63
C TYR A 130 -11.40 -4.52 -1.56
N TYR A 131 -12.51 -3.98 -1.07
CA TYR A 131 -13.72 -3.77 -1.85
C TYR A 131 -13.52 -2.62 -2.84
N ARG A 132 -13.87 -2.86 -4.10
CA ARG A 132 -13.76 -1.88 -5.18
C ARG A 132 -15.11 -1.61 -5.82
N ARG A 133 -15.65 -0.45 -5.48
CA ARG A 133 -16.81 0.12 -6.14
C ARG A 133 -16.70 1.63 -6.11
N GLU A 134 -17.10 2.26 -7.19
CA GLU A 134 -17.14 3.71 -7.28
C GLU A 134 -18.01 4.28 -6.14
N GLY A 135 -17.50 5.29 -5.44
CA GLY A 135 -18.14 5.86 -4.25
C GLY A 135 -17.91 5.09 -2.94
N PHE A 136 -17.31 3.89 -2.97
CA PHE A 136 -16.98 3.11 -1.78
C PHE A 136 -15.49 3.22 -1.42
N PRO A 137 -15.14 3.17 -0.12
CA PRO A 137 -13.76 3.24 0.31
C PRO A 137 -12.99 1.98 -0.12
N PHE A 138 -11.81 2.17 -0.74
CA PHE A 138 -10.84 1.09 -0.88
C PHE A 138 -9.99 1.02 0.39
N ILE A 139 -10.10 -0.09 1.12
CA ILE A 139 -9.46 -0.29 2.43
C ILE A 139 -8.45 -1.43 2.33
N THR A 140 -7.20 -1.18 2.71
CA THR A 140 -6.15 -2.18 2.84
C THR A 140 -5.85 -2.39 4.32
N PRO A 141 -6.12 -3.59 4.88
CA PRO A 141 -5.75 -3.92 6.23
C PRO A 141 -4.28 -4.35 6.33
N LEU A 142 -3.70 -4.10 7.49
CA LEU A 142 -2.34 -4.45 7.88
C LEU A 142 -2.35 -4.94 9.32
N HIS A 143 -1.42 -5.80 9.72
CA HIS A 143 -1.17 -5.99 11.15
C HIS A 143 -0.50 -4.75 11.75
N GLU A 144 -0.80 -4.43 13.02
CA GLU A 144 -0.16 -3.32 13.74
C GLU A 144 1.37 -3.47 13.78
N ASP A 145 1.85 -4.70 13.99
CA ASP A 145 3.29 -5.02 13.99
C ASP A 145 3.93 -4.79 12.62
N CYS A 146 3.21 -5.11 11.53
CA CYS A 146 3.66 -4.84 10.17
C CYS A 146 3.82 -3.34 9.91
N TYR A 147 2.86 -2.52 10.35
CA TYR A 147 2.96 -1.07 10.28
C TYR A 147 4.17 -0.55 11.08
N THR A 148 4.34 -1.06 12.30
CA THR A 148 5.48 -0.70 13.17
C THR A 148 6.81 -1.03 12.50
N LEU A 149 6.98 -2.23 11.94
CA LEU A 149 8.20 -2.62 11.23
C LEU A 149 8.45 -1.75 10.00
N LEU A 150 7.41 -1.39 9.24
CA LEU A 150 7.56 -0.51 8.09
C LEU A 150 8.03 0.90 8.52
N CYS A 151 7.50 1.45 9.62
CA CYS A 151 7.98 2.70 10.21
C CYS A 151 9.47 2.60 10.61
N LYS A 152 9.87 1.52 11.27
CA LYS A 152 11.27 1.29 11.68
C LYS A 152 12.20 1.13 10.47
N TYR A 153 11.77 0.40 9.45
CA TYR A 153 12.49 0.22 8.19
C TYR A 153 12.73 1.56 7.49
N LEU A 154 11.69 2.40 7.41
CA LEU A 154 11.75 3.72 6.80
C LEU A 154 12.37 4.80 7.71
N LYS A 155 12.65 4.46 8.98
CA LYS A 155 13.22 5.35 10.00
C LYS A 155 12.36 6.60 10.23
N VAL A 156 11.06 6.40 10.32
CA VAL A 156 10.07 7.44 10.63
C VAL A 156 9.19 7.01 11.80
N ASP A 157 8.66 7.97 12.55
CA ASP A 157 7.75 7.68 13.66
C ASP A 157 6.36 7.27 13.13
N THR A 158 5.88 7.99 12.11
CA THR A 158 4.60 7.74 11.44
C THR A 158 4.75 7.88 9.93
N LEU A 159 3.91 7.15 9.20
CA LEU A 159 3.84 7.23 7.74
C LEU A 159 2.82 8.28 7.32
N ASP A 160 3.10 9.00 6.23
CA ASP A 160 2.11 9.82 5.53
C ASP A 160 1.00 8.91 4.96
N ASP A 161 -0.20 9.01 5.54
CA ASP A 161 -1.33 8.12 5.26
C ASP A 161 -1.76 8.16 3.79
N GLU A 162 -1.82 9.35 3.20
CA GLU A 162 -2.15 9.55 1.78
C GLU A 162 -1.18 8.80 0.87
N VAL A 163 0.11 8.86 1.20
CA VAL A 163 1.15 8.19 0.43
C VAL A 163 1.09 6.68 0.64
N LEU A 164 0.79 6.23 1.85
CA LEU A 164 0.69 4.81 2.18
C LEU A 164 -0.51 4.16 1.47
N HIS A 165 -1.69 4.78 1.54
CA HIS A 165 -2.90 4.33 0.84
C HIS A 165 -2.66 4.26 -0.66
N ASP A 166 -2.11 5.32 -1.26
CA ASP A 166 -1.82 5.34 -2.68
C ASP A 166 -0.75 4.29 -3.05
N THR A 167 0.22 4.02 -2.16
CA THR A 167 1.21 2.95 -2.36
C THR A 167 0.54 1.58 -2.47
N PHE A 168 -0.39 1.23 -1.57
CA PHE A 168 -1.15 -0.02 -1.67
C PHE A 168 -2.01 -0.06 -2.92
N LEU A 169 -2.73 1.02 -3.22
CA LEU A 169 -3.56 1.12 -4.41
C LEU A 169 -2.73 0.87 -5.68
N GLY A 170 -1.53 1.46 -5.77
CA GLY A 170 -0.59 1.24 -6.88
C GLY A 170 -0.06 -0.19 -7.00
N LYS A 171 -0.10 -0.99 -5.90
CA LYS A 171 0.28 -2.40 -5.91
C LYS A 171 -0.85 -3.33 -6.31
N THR A 172 -2.07 -2.85 -6.50
CA THR A 172 -3.17 -3.72 -6.91
C THR A 172 -3.25 -3.91 -8.43
N VAL A 173 -3.78 -5.05 -8.89
CA VAL A 173 -4.05 -5.29 -10.31
C VAL A 173 -5.33 -4.57 -10.75
N ASP A 174 -5.35 -4.12 -12.01
CA ASP A 174 -6.51 -3.49 -12.69
C ASP A 174 -7.45 -4.56 -13.26
N ASP A 175 -7.85 -5.56 -12.45
CA ASP A 175 -8.77 -6.63 -12.87
C ASP A 175 -10.10 -6.54 -12.10
N GLU A 176 -11.21 -6.83 -12.77
CA GLU A 176 -12.54 -6.96 -12.15
C GLU A 176 -12.67 -8.15 -11.22
N ASN A 177 -11.84 -9.20 -11.41
CA ASN A 177 -11.84 -10.42 -10.61
C ASN A 177 -10.86 -10.34 -9.44
N PHE A 178 -10.52 -9.14 -9.00
CA PHE A 178 -9.59 -8.91 -7.90
C PHE A 178 -9.99 -9.74 -6.66
N SER A 179 -9.14 -10.68 -6.29
CA SER A 179 -9.19 -11.45 -5.07
C SER A 179 -8.39 -10.76 -3.95
N VAL A 180 -8.65 -11.16 -2.71
CA VAL A 180 -8.00 -10.61 -1.51
C VAL A 180 -6.48 -10.83 -1.48
N THR A 181 -5.95 -11.72 -2.32
CA THR A 181 -4.51 -11.99 -2.49
C THR A 181 -3.88 -11.20 -3.65
N ASP A 182 -4.65 -10.39 -4.37
CA ASP A 182 -4.24 -9.81 -5.66
C ASP A 182 -3.49 -8.47 -5.57
N LEU A 183 -2.99 -8.11 -4.38
CA LEU A 183 -1.84 -7.21 -4.38
C LEU A 183 -0.77 -7.90 -5.24
N ALA A 184 -0.16 -7.18 -6.18
CA ALA A 184 0.93 -7.65 -7.04
C ALA A 184 2.24 -7.91 -6.25
N LEU A 185 2.11 -8.14 -4.94
CA LEU A 185 3.13 -8.57 -4.02
C LEU A 185 3.03 -10.09 -3.90
N ARG A 186 4.16 -10.76 -4.11
CA ARG A 186 4.26 -12.20 -3.80
C ARG A 186 4.51 -12.36 -2.31
N TYR A 187 3.63 -13.06 -1.63
CA TYR A 187 3.79 -13.44 -0.23
C TYR A 187 4.06 -14.92 -0.11
N CYS A 188 4.87 -15.30 0.88
CA CYS A 188 5.21 -16.70 1.12
C CYS A 188 4.00 -17.53 1.58
N SER A 189 3.08 -16.93 2.32
CA SER A 189 1.86 -17.56 2.85
C SER A 189 0.76 -17.74 1.79
N THR A 190 0.67 -16.84 0.81
CA THR A 190 -0.45 -16.85 -0.17
C THR A 190 -0.32 -17.93 -1.23
N GLU A 191 0.85 -18.55 -1.40
CA GLU A 191 1.04 -19.69 -2.31
C GLU A 191 0.44 -20.99 -1.75
N TRP A 192 0.04 -21.00 -0.47
CA TRP A 192 -0.38 -22.18 0.28
C TRP A 192 -1.69 -21.90 1.04
N SER A 193 -2.69 -21.35 0.35
CA SER A 193 -4.01 -21.09 0.94
C SER A 193 -4.71 -22.40 1.31
N ASP A 194 -4.47 -22.86 2.53
CA ASP A 194 -5.21 -23.96 3.12
C ASP A 194 -6.51 -23.44 3.75
N PRO A 195 -7.67 -24.09 3.59
CA PRO A 195 -8.95 -23.66 4.15
C PRO A 195 -9.09 -23.61 5.68
N ASP A 196 -8.05 -23.87 6.50
CA ASP A 196 -8.19 -23.98 7.98
C ASP A 196 -7.40 -22.97 8.86
N ASN A 197 -7.07 -21.76 8.37
CA ASN A 197 -6.33 -20.71 9.12
C ASN A 197 -5.03 -21.26 9.72
N SER A 198 -4.27 -21.90 8.84
CA SER A 198 -3.28 -22.84 9.28
C SER A 198 -1.97 -22.65 8.53
N PHE A 199 -0.87 -22.77 9.27
CA PHE A 199 0.47 -22.62 8.70
C PHE A 199 1.11 -23.99 8.49
N PRO A 200 1.64 -24.29 7.29
CA PRO A 200 2.38 -25.51 7.08
C PRO A 200 3.65 -25.50 7.95
N PRO A 201 4.18 -26.66 8.38
CA PRO A 201 5.29 -26.79 9.33
C PRO A 201 6.48 -25.84 9.12
N ARG A 202 6.85 -25.58 7.86
CA ARG A 202 7.98 -24.69 7.52
C ARG A 202 7.67 -23.20 7.58
N LEU A 203 6.39 -22.82 7.62
CA LEU A 203 5.91 -21.44 7.62
C LEU A 203 5.24 -21.04 8.93
N GLN A 204 5.15 -21.94 9.92
CA GLN A 204 4.57 -21.64 11.23
C GLN A 204 5.24 -20.45 11.93
N HIS A 205 6.50 -20.18 11.63
CA HIS A 205 7.20 -19.01 12.14
C HIS A 205 6.53 -17.68 11.73
N LEU A 206 5.82 -17.64 10.59
CA LEU A 206 5.09 -16.45 10.11
C LEU A 206 3.86 -16.10 10.97
N ALA A 207 3.41 -17.03 11.81
CA ALA A 207 2.31 -16.81 12.75
C ALA A 207 2.73 -15.98 13.97
N LEU A 208 4.03 -15.90 14.25
CA LEU A 208 4.57 -15.35 15.49
C LEU A 208 4.85 -13.86 15.34
N SER A 209 4.61 -13.09 16.40
CA SER A 209 4.79 -11.64 16.36
C SER A 209 6.22 -11.30 15.95
N PRO A 210 6.40 -10.50 14.90
CA PRO A 210 7.72 -10.06 14.48
C PRO A 210 8.17 -8.83 15.28
N VAL A 211 7.39 -8.34 16.25
CA VAL A 211 7.72 -7.17 17.08
C VAL A 211 7.88 -7.59 18.54
N ASP A 212 6.89 -8.22 19.14
CA ASP A 212 6.98 -8.76 20.50
C ASP A 212 7.64 -10.14 20.45
N ILE A 213 8.93 -10.19 20.80
CA ILE A 213 9.74 -11.41 20.72
C ILE A 213 10.31 -11.73 22.12
N PRO A 214 9.59 -12.49 22.96
CA PRO A 214 10.01 -12.77 24.34
C PRO A 214 11.40 -13.40 24.44
N ALA A 215 11.75 -14.28 23.51
CA ALA A 215 13.07 -14.91 23.46
C ALA A 215 14.20 -13.91 23.17
N LEU A 216 13.95 -12.93 22.30
CA LEU A 216 14.90 -11.86 21.97
C LEU A 216 15.03 -10.88 23.13
N GLU A 217 13.93 -10.53 23.80
CA GLU A 217 14.01 -9.71 25.02
C GLU A 217 14.84 -10.39 26.11
N LYS A 218 14.64 -11.69 26.30
CA LYS A 218 15.44 -12.49 27.24
C LYS A 218 16.92 -12.48 26.86
N TYR A 219 17.23 -12.54 25.57
CA TYR A 219 18.60 -12.40 25.06
C TYR A 219 19.16 -11.00 25.38
N TYR A 220 18.43 -9.92 25.09
CA TYR A 220 18.84 -8.54 25.38
C TYR A 220 19.08 -8.28 26.87
N ARG A 221 18.24 -8.84 27.76
CA ARG A 221 18.46 -8.76 29.23
C ARG A 221 19.75 -9.46 29.67
N ASN A 222 20.25 -10.40 28.88
CA ASN A 222 21.47 -11.16 29.15
C ASN A 222 22.54 -10.93 28.06
N ILE A 223 22.52 -9.74 27.43
CA ILE A 223 23.35 -9.50 26.26
C ILE A 223 24.83 -9.77 26.58
N PRO A 224 25.55 -10.55 25.74
CA PRO A 224 26.95 -10.88 25.97
C PRO A 224 27.81 -9.64 26.18
N CYS A 225 28.61 -9.66 27.23
CA CYS A 225 29.54 -8.58 27.57
C CYS A 225 30.97 -9.06 27.36
N LEU A 226 31.86 -8.18 26.90
CA LEU A 226 33.29 -8.45 26.88
C LEU A 226 33.75 -8.68 28.32
N ASP A 227 34.38 -9.82 28.57
CA ASP A 227 35.13 -10.02 29.80
C ASP A 227 36.43 -9.23 29.72
N GLN A 228 36.72 -8.46 30.77
CA GLN A 228 37.95 -7.68 30.88
C GLN A 228 39.20 -8.59 30.86
N ASP A 229 39.06 -9.86 31.24
CA ASP A 229 40.12 -10.88 31.18
C ASP A 229 40.24 -11.57 29.80
N ARG A 230 39.28 -11.35 28.89
CA ARG A 230 39.37 -11.72 27.47
C ARG A 230 39.81 -10.53 26.64
N THR A 231 40.90 -9.88 27.03
CA THR A 231 41.66 -9.04 26.11
C THR A 231 42.04 -9.86 24.89
N LEU A 232 41.36 -9.60 23.76
CA LEU A 232 41.62 -10.17 22.45
C LEU A 232 41.42 -11.70 22.39
N SER A 233 40.18 -12.15 22.57
CA SER A 233 39.73 -13.35 21.85
C SER A 233 39.72 -13.03 20.35
N VAL A 234 40.91 -12.99 19.76
CA VAL A 234 41.14 -13.27 18.35
C VAL A 234 40.33 -14.54 18.10
N ILE A 235 39.24 -14.44 17.33
CA ILE A 235 38.65 -15.64 16.71
C ILE A 235 39.85 -16.41 16.19
N PRO A 236 40.10 -17.65 16.63
CA PRO A 236 41.32 -18.37 16.28
C PRO A 236 41.48 -18.21 14.78
N ASN A 237 42.62 -17.66 14.34
CA ASN A 237 42.97 -17.64 12.94
C ASN A 237 42.66 -19.04 12.44
N VAL A 238 41.60 -19.18 11.62
CA VAL A 238 41.35 -20.42 10.91
C VAL A 238 42.56 -20.49 9.98
N ALA A 239 43.60 -21.17 10.46
CA ALA A 239 44.74 -21.51 9.63
C ALA A 239 44.10 -22.27 8.45
N PRO A 240 44.29 -21.82 7.20
CA PRO A 240 43.68 -22.48 6.07
C PRO A 240 44.15 -23.94 6.08
N GLY A 241 43.20 -24.84 6.35
CA GLY A 241 43.38 -26.26 6.19
C GLY A 241 43.52 -26.55 4.70
N GLY A 242 44.77 -26.59 4.24
CA GLY A 242 45.18 -27.20 2.98
C GLY A 242 44.71 -26.52 1.69
N ALA A 243 45.52 -25.61 1.14
CA ALA A 243 45.87 -25.60 -0.28
C ALA A 243 47.06 -24.66 -0.55
N GLN A 244 47.94 -25.11 -1.43
CA GLN A 244 49.18 -24.48 -1.87
C GLN A 244 48.92 -23.20 -2.69
N LEU A 245 48.70 -22.05 -2.08
CA LEU A 245 48.76 -20.76 -2.76
C LEU A 245 50.07 -20.04 -2.42
N GLY A 246 50.87 -19.80 -3.46
CA GLY A 246 52.22 -19.27 -3.41
C GLY A 246 52.31 -17.96 -2.62
N THR A 247 53.28 -17.92 -1.72
CA THR A 247 53.54 -16.85 -0.74
C THR A 247 53.94 -15.48 -1.32
N THR A 248 53.90 -15.30 -2.65
CA THR A 248 54.34 -14.08 -3.34
C THR A 248 53.25 -13.34 -4.12
N ASP A 249 52.12 -13.98 -4.44
CA ASP A 249 51.14 -13.46 -5.41
C ASP A 249 49.77 -13.07 -4.84
N ASP A 250 49.64 -12.92 -3.51
CA ASP A 250 48.39 -12.39 -2.93
C ASP A 250 48.19 -10.92 -3.39
N PRO A 251 47.17 -10.61 -4.21
CA PRO A 251 47.01 -9.29 -4.80
C PRO A 251 46.72 -8.22 -3.73
N PHE A 252 46.23 -8.62 -2.54
CA PHE A 252 45.89 -7.72 -1.45
C PHE A 252 47.10 -7.39 -0.56
N ARG A 253 48.25 -8.05 -0.73
CA ARG A 253 49.44 -7.85 0.12
C ARG A 253 49.97 -6.41 0.10
N ARG A 254 49.71 -5.68 -0.99
CA ARG A 254 50.14 -4.28 -1.16
C ARG A 254 49.15 -3.27 -0.58
N LEU A 255 47.96 -3.70 -0.16
CA LEU A 255 46.97 -2.80 0.43
C LEU A 255 47.28 -2.54 1.91
N PRO A 256 47.19 -1.29 2.37
CA PRO A 256 47.10 -0.96 3.79
C PRO A 256 45.95 -1.71 4.45
N ARG A 257 46.11 -2.07 5.72
CA ARG A 257 45.12 -2.87 6.48
C ARG A 257 43.77 -2.16 6.57
N GLU A 258 43.81 -0.84 6.62
CA GLU A 258 42.65 0.04 6.65
C GLU A 258 41.80 -0.14 5.39
N LEU A 259 42.43 -0.24 4.21
CA LEU A 259 41.72 -0.49 2.95
C LEU A 259 41.16 -1.91 2.87
N VAL A 260 41.85 -2.90 3.45
CA VAL A 260 41.34 -4.28 3.50
C VAL A 260 40.11 -4.37 4.43
N LEU A 261 40.12 -3.65 5.55
CA LEU A 261 38.96 -3.54 6.45
C LEU A 261 37.82 -2.74 5.81
N GLU A 262 38.13 -1.70 5.03
CA GLU A 262 37.13 -0.95 4.27
C GLU A 262 36.46 -1.86 3.23
N ILE A 263 37.23 -2.63 2.45
CA ILE A 263 36.70 -3.65 1.53
C ILE A 263 35.82 -4.66 2.28
N ALA A 264 36.27 -5.14 3.44
CA ALA A 264 35.48 -6.04 4.28
C ALA A 264 34.13 -5.42 4.73
N GLY A 265 34.08 -4.11 4.91
CA GLY A 265 32.85 -3.38 5.23
C GLY A 265 31.81 -3.39 4.11
N TYR A 266 32.23 -3.55 2.85
CA TYR A 266 31.34 -3.59 1.68
C TYR A 266 30.88 -4.99 1.26
N LEU A 267 31.47 -6.06 1.81
CA LEU A 267 31.11 -7.44 1.49
C LEU A 267 29.98 -7.95 2.40
N ASP A 268 29.05 -8.74 1.88
CA ASP A 268 28.16 -9.53 2.73
C ASP A 268 28.96 -10.57 3.54
N ILE A 269 28.35 -11.13 4.59
CA ILE A 269 29.11 -11.96 5.53
C ILE A 269 29.64 -13.24 4.87
N TYR A 270 28.91 -13.84 3.93
CA TYR A 270 29.35 -15.04 3.24
C TYR A 270 30.53 -14.74 2.31
N SER A 271 30.42 -13.69 1.49
CA SER A 271 31.53 -13.23 0.64
C SER A 271 32.76 -12.84 1.46
N PHE A 272 32.57 -12.24 2.62
CA PHE A 272 33.66 -11.90 3.53
C PHE A 272 34.36 -13.15 4.09
N LEU A 273 33.59 -14.17 4.51
CA LEU A 273 34.13 -15.43 4.99
C LEU A 273 34.87 -16.20 3.89
N ASP A 274 34.31 -16.27 2.69
CA ASP A 274 34.95 -16.88 1.52
C ASP A 274 36.24 -16.14 1.14
N TRP A 275 36.23 -14.81 1.18
CA TRP A 275 37.41 -14.01 0.92
C TRP A 275 38.53 -14.26 1.94
N ARG A 276 38.18 -14.39 3.23
CA ARG A 276 39.13 -14.79 4.29
C ARG A 276 39.60 -16.23 4.12
N ALA A 277 38.78 -17.14 3.61
CA ALA A 277 39.22 -18.50 3.32
C ALA A 277 40.19 -18.54 2.12
N ALA A 278 39.99 -17.67 1.13
CA ALA A 278 40.75 -17.64 -0.12
C ALA A 278 42.08 -16.86 -0.05
N SER A 279 42.23 -15.89 0.85
CA SER A 279 43.40 -15.00 0.91
C SER A 279 43.96 -14.83 2.32
N ARG A 280 45.29 -14.93 2.46
CA ARG A 280 45.96 -14.82 3.77
C ARG A 280 45.92 -13.42 4.35
N VAL A 281 45.91 -12.39 3.49
CA VAL A 281 45.89 -10.99 3.90
C VAL A 281 44.64 -10.67 4.73
N PRO A 282 43.39 -10.78 4.21
CA PRO A 282 42.18 -10.56 4.99
C PRO A 282 42.05 -11.57 6.14
N ALA A 283 42.47 -12.84 5.96
CA ALA A 283 42.47 -13.85 7.04
C ALA A 283 43.30 -13.44 8.25
N SER A 284 44.43 -12.74 8.04
CA SER A 284 45.35 -12.34 9.09
C SER A 284 44.93 -11.07 9.85
N ILE A 285 43.92 -10.35 9.35
CA ILE A 285 43.48 -9.10 9.98
C ILE A 285 42.58 -9.42 11.17
N PRO A 286 42.93 -8.92 12.37
CA PRO A 286 42.11 -9.10 13.57
C PRO A 286 40.81 -8.30 13.44
N LEU A 287 39.70 -8.96 13.74
CA LEU A 287 38.37 -8.33 13.75
C LEU A 287 38.10 -7.76 15.13
N THR A 288 37.98 -6.44 15.21
CA THR A 288 37.75 -5.73 16.46
C THR A 288 36.28 -5.77 16.87
N ASN A 289 35.99 -5.48 18.13
CA ASN A 289 34.60 -5.34 18.59
C ASN A 289 33.84 -4.23 17.84
N THR A 290 34.56 -3.18 17.42
CA THR A 290 33.99 -2.11 16.58
C THR A 290 33.60 -2.63 15.19
N PHE A 291 34.41 -3.50 14.58
CA PHE A 291 34.05 -4.15 13.30
C PHE A 291 32.73 -4.91 13.44
N TRP A 292 32.60 -5.78 14.45
CA TRP A 292 31.37 -6.55 14.66
C TRP A 292 30.16 -5.68 14.98
N ARG A 293 30.34 -4.60 15.75
CA ARG A 293 29.28 -3.62 16.00
C ARG A 293 28.77 -3.00 14.69
N LEU A 294 29.68 -2.66 13.78
CA LEU A 294 29.31 -2.12 12.47
C LEU A 294 28.61 -3.18 11.61
N ARG A 295 29.06 -4.44 11.66
CA ARG A 295 28.39 -5.57 10.98
C ARG A 295 26.97 -5.80 11.48
N VAL A 296 26.73 -5.84 12.80
CA VAL A 296 25.37 -5.96 13.35
C VAL A 296 24.47 -4.84 12.84
N ARG A 297 24.95 -3.59 12.82
CA ARG A 297 24.16 -2.44 12.32
C ARG A 297 23.88 -2.49 10.83
N SER A 298 24.81 -3.04 10.03
CA SER A 298 24.70 -3.09 8.57
C SER A 298 23.92 -4.31 8.08
N ASP A 299 24.23 -5.47 8.62
CA ASP A 299 23.75 -6.77 8.14
C ASP A 299 22.47 -7.23 8.86
N MET A 300 22.25 -6.76 10.09
CA MET A 300 21.05 -7.05 10.88
C MET A 300 20.26 -5.79 11.22
N PRO A 301 19.88 -4.96 10.23
CA PRO A 301 19.11 -3.74 10.50
C PRO A 301 17.72 -4.01 11.10
N TRP A 302 17.24 -5.26 10.99
CA TRP A 302 16.04 -5.76 11.66
C TRP A 302 16.17 -5.85 13.20
N LEU A 303 17.38 -5.78 13.75
CA LEU A 303 17.63 -5.57 15.19
C LEU A 303 17.57 -4.09 15.57
N TYR A 304 16.54 -3.38 15.11
CA TYR A 304 16.39 -1.94 15.33
C TYR A 304 16.26 -1.54 16.82
N ASP A 305 15.92 -2.51 17.66
CA ASP A 305 15.65 -2.41 19.09
C ASP A 305 16.83 -2.89 19.97
N ILE A 306 17.97 -3.22 19.37
CA ILE A 306 19.12 -3.74 20.11
C ILE A 306 19.66 -2.70 21.13
N PRO A 307 19.85 -3.07 22.40
CA PRO A 307 20.33 -2.13 23.40
C PRO A 307 21.75 -1.64 23.10
N THR A 308 22.01 -0.38 23.42
CA THR A 308 23.34 0.24 23.25
C THR A 308 24.28 -0.01 24.43
N ALA A 309 23.74 -0.47 25.57
CA ALA A 309 24.48 -0.81 26.78
C ALA A 309 23.83 -2.01 27.49
N PRO A 310 24.61 -2.85 28.19
CA PRO A 310 24.08 -4.02 28.87
C PRO A 310 23.34 -3.66 30.16
N SER A 311 22.12 -4.18 30.32
CA SER A 311 21.28 -3.89 31.49
C SER A 311 21.81 -4.51 32.78
N LYS A 312 22.36 -5.73 32.73
CA LYS A 312 22.83 -6.47 33.92
C LYS A 312 24.22 -6.05 34.41
N ASN A 313 25.06 -5.54 33.52
CA ASN A 313 26.45 -5.16 33.82
C ASN A 313 26.74 -3.74 33.36
N PRO A 314 26.05 -2.72 33.91
CA PRO A 314 26.25 -1.34 33.50
C PRO A 314 27.72 -0.95 33.68
N GLY A 315 28.40 -0.65 32.57
CA GLY A 315 29.83 -0.33 32.54
C GLY A 315 30.71 -1.35 31.80
N LYS A 316 30.22 -2.56 31.51
CA LYS A 316 30.89 -3.46 30.56
C LYS A 316 30.52 -3.11 29.12
N GLU A 317 31.45 -3.33 28.19
CA GLU A 317 31.18 -3.22 26.76
C GLU A 317 30.50 -4.50 26.26
N ILE A 318 29.56 -4.38 25.31
CA ILE A 318 28.90 -5.52 24.66
C ILE A 318 29.90 -6.28 23.78
N ASP A 319 29.90 -7.61 23.84
CA ASP A 319 30.66 -8.46 22.91
C ASP A 319 29.86 -8.61 21.60
N TRP A 320 30.11 -7.68 20.67
CA TRP A 320 29.39 -7.63 19.39
C TRP A 320 29.70 -8.82 18.49
N GLY A 321 30.86 -9.47 18.64
CA GLY A 321 31.21 -10.66 17.86
C GLY A 321 30.36 -11.86 18.27
N THR A 322 30.18 -12.06 19.57
CA THR A 322 29.25 -13.05 20.10
C THR A 322 27.81 -12.72 19.73
N VAL A 323 27.37 -11.46 19.90
CA VAL A 323 26.02 -11.02 19.51
C VAL A 323 25.73 -11.29 18.04
N PHE A 324 26.66 -10.93 17.15
CA PHE A 324 26.51 -11.18 15.72
C PHE A 324 26.31 -12.67 15.45
N ARG A 325 27.19 -13.52 15.97
CA ARG A 325 27.11 -14.97 15.75
C ARG A 325 25.79 -15.55 16.26
N ASP A 326 25.44 -15.27 17.51
CA ASP A 326 24.29 -15.87 18.17
C ASP A 326 22.98 -15.45 17.47
N LEU A 327 22.81 -14.15 17.17
CA LEU A 327 21.58 -13.64 16.55
C LEU A 327 21.51 -13.93 15.04
N TRP A 328 22.64 -14.06 14.35
CA TRP A 328 22.66 -14.53 12.96
C TRP A 328 22.10 -15.94 12.87
N PHE A 329 22.57 -16.85 13.73
CA PHE A 329 22.09 -18.23 13.74
C PHE A 329 20.68 -18.37 14.29
N ALA A 330 20.29 -17.52 15.26
CA ALA A 330 18.93 -17.50 15.77
C ALA A 330 17.89 -17.10 14.70
N ALA A 331 18.31 -16.43 13.62
CA ALA A 331 17.43 -16.04 12.51
C ALA A 331 17.26 -17.14 11.43
N GLU A 332 18.13 -18.16 11.39
CA GLU A 332 18.08 -19.24 10.39
C GLU A 332 17.06 -20.32 10.81
N LEU A 333 16.15 -20.73 9.93
CA LEU A 333 15.07 -21.69 10.27
C LEU A 333 15.55 -23.12 10.52
N ASP A 334 16.67 -23.53 9.92
CA ASP A 334 17.14 -24.93 9.95
C ASP A 334 17.99 -25.27 11.19
N ARG A 335 17.94 -24.46 12.24
CA ARG A 335 18.80 -24.60 13.43
C ARG A 335 18.01 -24.90 14.71
N THR A 336 18.70 -25.52 15.66
CA THR A 336 18.14 -25.81 16.99
C THR A 336 18.05 -24.57 17.88
N GLU A 337 18.86 -23.55 17.61
CA GLU A 337 18.96 -22.30 18.38
C GLU A 337 18.04 -21.19 17.83
N THR A 338 17.19 -21.54 16.86
CA THR A 338 16.34 -20.58 16.14
C THR A 338 15.32 -19.92 17.04
N ILE A 339 15.27 -18.59 16.98
CA ILE A 339 14.18 -17.79 17.49
C ILE A 339 13.23 -17.52 16.32
N HIS A 340 12.23 -18.38 16.15
CA HIS A 340 11.33 -18.37 14.98
C HIS A 340 10.66 -17.01 14.71
N ALA A 341 10.32 -16.26 15.75
CA ALA A 341 9.76 -14.91 15.59
C ALA A 341 10.76 -13.91 14.99
N ILE A 342 12.07 -14.10 15.23
CA ILE A 342 13.11 -13.34 14.53
C ILE A 342 13.12 -13.70 13.04
N ALA A 343 12.97 -14.98 12.69
CA ALA A 343 12.88 -15.37 11.28
C ALA A 343 11.70 -14.67 10.57
N ASN A 344 10.55 -14.55 11.23
CA ASN A 344 9.43 -13.76 10.69
C ASN A 344 9.78 -12.26 10.55
N ARG A 345 10.40 -11.66 11.58
CA ARG A 345 10.88 -10.27 11.52
C ARG A 345 11.84 -10.06 10.35
N VAL A 346 12.77 -11.00 10.13
CA VAL A 346 13.72 -10.98 9.01
C VAL A 346 13.00 -11.07 7.68
N TYR A 347 12.07 -12.02 7.51
CA TYR A 347 11.25 -12.14 6.30
C TYR A 347 10.50 -10.83 5.99
N ILE A 348 9.80 -10.24 6.96
CA ILE A 348 9.07 -8.99 6.73
C ILE A 348 10.04 -7.85 6.41
N TRP A 349 11.16 -7.75 7.13
CA TRP A 349 12.13 -6.68 6.96
C TRP A 349 12.90 -6.74 5.63
N GLN A 350 13.39 -7.92 5.27
CA GLN A 350 14.25 -8.13 4.11
C GLN A 350 13.46 -8.39 2.83
N ASP A 351 12.32 -9.10 2.91
CA ASP A 351 11.57 -9.48 1.72
C ASP A 351 10.35 -8.60 1.45
N GLN A 352 9.65 -8.13 2.49
CA GLN A 352 8.36 -7.44 2.30
C GLN A 352 8.50 -5.91 2.34
N CYS A 353 9.16 -5.35 3.34
CA CYS A 353 9.35 -3.90 3.47
C CYS A 353 9.95 -3.25 2.20
N PRO A 354 10.98 -3.83 1.54
CA PRO A 354 11.56 -3.20 0.34
C PRO A 354 10.59 -3.14 -0.84
N LYS A 355 9.65 -4.09 -0.95
CA LYS A 355 8.66 -4.13 -2.04
C LYS A 355 7.73 -2.92 -2.01
N LEU A 356 7.45 -2.38 -0.82
CA LEU A 356 6.64 -1.17 -0.61
C LEU A 356 7.50 0.09 -0.51
N ALA A 357 8.60 0.04 0.24
CA ALA A 357 9.40 1.21 0.61
C ALA A 357 9.86 2.03 -0.59
N LYS A 358 10.30 1.38 -1.68
CA LYS A 358 10.73 2.08 -2.89
C LYS A 358 9.59 2.91 -3.52
N THR A 359 8.41 2.31 -3.64
CA THR A 359 7.23 2.99 -4.19
C THR A 359 6.74 4.09 -3.26
N TYR A 360 6.72 3.83 -1.95
CA TYR A 360 6.35 4.79 -0.93
C TYR A 360 7.26 6.03 -0.95
N LEU A 361 8.58 5.86 -0.86
CA LEU A 361 9.54 6.97 -0.84
C LEU A 361 9.48 7.81 -2.12
N HIS A 362 9.26 7.16 -3.27
CA HIS A 362 9.04 7.88 -4.52
C HIS A 362 7.76 8.74 -4.47
N LYS A 363 6.62 8.17 -4.07
CA LYS A 363 5.34 8.90 -3.97
C LYS A 363 5.39 10.01 -2.92
N LEU A 364 6.10 9.79 -1.81
CA LEU A 364 6.31 10.79 -0.76
C LEU A 364 6.99 12.04 -1.31
N LYS A 365 8.04 11.84 -2.11
CA LYS A 365 8.86 12.93 -2.67
C LYS A 365 8.22 13.61 -3.89
N HIS A 366 7.55 12.84 -4.74
CA HIS A 366 7.09 13.30 -6.04
C HIS A 366 5.57 13.51 -6.04
N LYS A 367 4.80 12.44 -6.09
CA LYS A 367 3.35 12.47 -6.36
C LYS A 367 2.59 13.37 -5.36
N GLY A 368 2.16 14.55 -5.80
CA GLY A 368 1.28 15.43 -5.01
C GLY A 368 1.93 16.03 -3.75
N ALA A 369 3.27 16.06 -3.68
CA ALA A 369 3.98 16.55 -2.50
C ALA A 369 3.71 18.04 -2.22
N ALA A 370 3.72 18.87 -3.26
CA ALA A 370 3.37 20.30 -3.14
C ALA A 370 1.92 20.50 -2.68
N PHE A 371 1.00 19.67 -3.19
CA PHE A 371 -0.41 19.70 -2.80
C PHE A 371 -0.62 19.33 -1.33
N ARG A 372 -0.04 18.21 -0.87
CA ARG A 372 -0.12 17.80 0.55
C ARG A 372 0.44 18.88 1.47
N LYS A 373 1.59 19.47 1.11
CA LYS A 373 2.21 20.56 1.87
C LYS A 373 1.30 21.78 1.94
N LEU A 374 0.73 22.22 0.82
CA LEU A 374 -0.16 23.37 0.75
C LEU A 374 -1.41 23.13 1.61
N VAL A 375 -2.12 22.01 1.40
CA VAL A 375 -3.37 21.71 2.12
C VAL A 375 -3.16 21.64 3.63
N ARG A 376 -2.08 21.01 4.10
CA ARG A 376 -1.75 20.95 5.54
C ARG A 376 -1.46 22.32 6.16
N SER A 377 -1.02 23.29 5.36
CA SER A 377 -0.73 24.65 5.83
C SER A 377 -1.96 25.56 5.86
N LEU A 378 -3.05 25.13 5.23
CA LEU A 378 -4.24 25.94 5.04
C LEU A 378 -5.33 25.55 6.06
N PRO A 379 -5.90 26.52 6.80
CA PRO A 379 -7.06 26.26 7.65
C PRO A 379 -8.37 26.23 6.84
N ASP A 380 -9.36 25.50 7.33
CA ASP A 380 -10.73 25.43 6.80
C ASP A 380 -10.83 25.10 5.28
N VAL A 381 -9.93 24.26 4.76
CA VAL A 381 -9.96 23.86 3.34
C VAL A 381 -11.11 22.90 3.08
N VAL A 382 -11.87 23.16 2.01
CA VAL A 382 -12.98 22.31 1.59
C VAL A 382 -12.76 21.77 0.17
N LEU A 383 -13.30 20.58 -0.07
CA LEU A 383 -13.31 19.91 -1.36
C LEU A 383 -14.72 19.96 -1.96
N SER A 384 -14.90 20.66 -3.09
CA SER A 384 -16.13 20.54 -3.87
C SER A 384 -16.03 19.34 -4.82
N LYS A 385 -16.83 18.32 -4.57
CA LYS A 385 -16.75 17.06 -5.29
C LYS A 385 -17.34 17.12 -6.68
N GLY A 386 -16.56 16.66 -7.65
CA GLY A 386 -17.09 16.31 -8.95
C GLY A 386 -17.87 15.00 -8.95
N ARG A 387 -18.82 14.89 -9.86
CA ARG A 387 -19.43 13.60 -10.21
C ARG A 387 -18.43 12.76 -11.00
N CYS A 388 -18.58 11.44 -10.98
CA CYS A 388 -17.85 10.61 -11.93
C CYS A 388 -18.39 10.90 -13.34
N MET A 389 -17.47 11.16 -14.27
CA MET A 389 -17.75 11.58 -15.64
C MET A 389 -17.51 10.46 -16.65
N LEU A 390 -17.15 9.25 -16.19
CA LEU A 390 -16.96 8.08 -17.05
C LEU A 390 -18.05 7.03 -16.81
N LEU A 391 -18.40 6.33 -17.88
CA LEU A 391 -19.22 5.12 -17.88
C LEU A 391 -18.61 4.10 -18.86
N PRO A 392 -18.45 2.83 -18.46
CA PRO A 392 -18.75 2.28 -17.14
C PRO A 392 -17.87 2.91 -16.05
N PHE A 393 -18.31 2.81 -14.79
CA PHE A 393 -17.55 3.35 -13.69
C PHE A 393 -16.17 2.68 -13.58
N PRO A 394 -15.10 3.44 -13.29
CA PRO A 394 -13.78 2.87 -13.12
C PRO A 394 -13.76 1.86 -11.97
N VAL A 395 -13.17 0.69 -12.22
CA VAL A 395 -12.96 -0.35 -11.20
C VAL A 395 -11.89 0.07 -10.22
N LYS A 396 -10.82 0.68 -10.74
CA LYS A 396 -9.71 1.21 -9.97
C LYS A 396 -9.40 2.61 -10.44
N THR A 397 -9.21 3.48 -9.46
CA THR A 397 -8.80 4.86 -9.70
C THR A 397 -7.49 5.16 -9.00
N SER A 398 -6.81 6.20 -9.44
CA SER A 398 -5.73 6.83 -8.69
C SER A 398 -6.00 8.32 -8.59
N GLU A 399 -5.66 8.90 -7.45
CA GLU A 399 -5.90 10.31 -7.15
C GLU A 399 -4.59 11.09 -7.19
N LEU A 400 -4.65 12.28 -7.80
CA LEU A 400 -3.56 13.23 -7.85
C LEU A 400 -4.05 14.59 -7.36
N GLY A 401 -3.46 15.05 -6.27
CA GLY A 401 -3.61 16.43 -5.80
C GLY A 401 -2.69 17.36 -6.60
N VAL A 402 -3.27 18.45 -7.13
CA VAL A 402 -2.58 19.46 -7.92
C VAL A 402 -2.78 20.81 -7.24
N ALA A 403 -1.68 21.45 -6.87
CA ALA A 403 -1.71 22.77 -6.24
C ALA A 403 -1.56 23.87 -7.30
N LEU A 404 -2.33 24.96 -7.18
CA LEU A 404 -2.16 26.15 -8.01
C LEU A 404 -1.00 27.04 -7.53
N LEU A 405 -0.56 26.83 -6.30
CA LEU A 405 0.46 27.61 -5.59
C LEU A 405 1.36 26.64 -4.81
N GLU A 406 2.61 26.99 -4.57
CA GLU A 406 3.44 26.20 -3.64
C GLU A 406 3.24 26.66 -2.20
N THR A 407 3.05 27.96 -2.03
CA THR A 407 2.76 28.62 -0.76
C THR A 407 1.74 29.73 -0.95
N MET A 408 1.02 30.09 0.11
CA MET A 408 0.01 31.16 0.02
C MET A 408 0.63 32.56 -0.14
N ASP A 409 1.89 32.74 0.25
CA ASP A 409 2.63 34.00 0.08
C ASP A 409 2.76 34.38 -1.40
N GLU A 410 2.78 33.38 -2.28
CA GLU A 410 2.89 33.56 -3.74
C GLU A 410 1.58 34.00 -4.39
N LEU A 411 0.44 34.00 -3.67
CA LEU A 411 -0.87 34.25 -4.28
C LEU A 411 -0.89 35.56 -5.11
N ARG A 412 -0.19 36.61 -4.68
CA ARG A 412 -0.15 37.91 -5.38
C ARG A 412 0.72 37.93 -6.64
N THR A 413 1.68 37.01 -6.75
CA THR A 413 2.73 37.03 -7.79
C THR A 413 2.72 35.79 -8.67
N ALA A 414 2.05 34.72 -8.27
CA ALA A 414 2.04 33.45 -8.99
C ALA A 414 1.38 33.60 -10.37
N GLU A 415 1.98 33.04 -11.40
CA GLU A 415 1.39 32.95 -12.73
C GLU A 415 1.36 31.47 -13.13
N PRO A 416 0.55 30.65 -12.42
CA PRO A 416 0.52 29.22 -12.69
C PRO A 416 -0.02 28.96 -14.09
N VAL A 417 0.52 27.95 -14.75
CA VAL A 417 0.02 27.48 -16.06
C VAL A 417 -0.69 26.15 -15.85
N LEU A 418 -2.00 26.12 -16.11
CA LEU A 418 -2.76 24.89 -16.10
C LEU A 418 -2.48 24.11 -17.39
N THR A 419 -1.96 22.90 -17.25
CA THR A 419 -1.71 22.00 -18.37
C THR A 419 -2.82 20.95 -18.45
N VAL A 420 -3.42 20.81 -19.62
CA VAL A 420 -4.50 19.86 -19.92
C VAL A 420 -4.01 18.86 -20.94
N SER A 421 -3.87 17.60 -20.53
CA SER A 421 -3.33 16.53 -21.36
C SER A 421 -4.44 15.67 -21.94
N TRP A 422 -4.28 15.25 -23.20
CA TRP A 422 -5.26 14.48 -23.96
C TRP A 422 -4.66 13.18 -24.49
N THR A 423 -5.49 12.13 -24.58
CA THR A 423 -5.14 10.89 -25.28
C THR A 423 -5.24 11.09 -26.80
N LYS A 424 -4.73 10.13 -27.57
CA LYS A 424 -4.92 10.08 -29.04
C LYS A 424 -6.38 10.05 -29.47
N ALA A 425 -7.26 9.53 -28.61
CA ALA A 425 -8.70 9.47 -28.86
C ALA A 425 -9.41 10.81 -28.57
N GLY A 426 -8.68 11.82 -28.07
CA GLY A 426 -9.24 13.09 -27.64
C GLY A 426 -9.90 13.04 -26.27
N GLU A 427 -9.57 12.04 -25.44
CA GLU A 427 -10.08 11.90 -24.08
C GLU A 427 -9.17 12.64 -23.10
N LEU A 428 -9.75 13.20 -22.04
CA LEU A 428 -8.97 13.90 -21.02
C LEU A 428 -8.08 12.91 -20.25
N ALA A 429 -6.76 13.05 -20.41
CA ALA A 429 -5.74 12.19 -19.80
C ALA A 429 -5.12 12.80 -18.52
N GLY A 430 -5.30 14.09 -18.29
CA GLY A 430 -4.81 14.71 -17.06
C GLY A 430 -4.97 16.23 -17.00
N LEU A 431 -5.02 16.72 -15.77
CA LEU A 431 -4.88 18.12 -15.41
C LEU A 431 -3.67 18.21 -14.47
N ASN A 432 -2.74 19.11 -14.75
CA ASN A 432 -1.61 19.45 -13.86
C ASN A 432 -1.34 20.95 -13.91
N VAL A 433 -0.48 21.45 -13.02
CA VAL A 433 -0.11 22.86 -12.96
C VAL A 433 1.41 23.00 -12.96
N ILE A 434 1.91 23.98 -13.70
CA ILE A 434 3.29 24.45 -13.66
C ILE A 434 3.32 25.73 -12.82
N THR A 435 3.92 25.67 -11.63
CA THR A 435 4.02 26.81 -10.69
C THR A 435 5.28 27.65 -10.89
N ALA A 436 6.33 27.08 -11.52
CA ALA A 436 7.60 27.77 -11.74
C ALA A 436 8.20 27.44 -13.12
N PRO A 437 8.86 28.40 -13.80
CA PRO A 437 9.50 28.15 -15.08
C PRO A 437 10.58 27.07 -14.98
N GLY A 438 10.50 26.05 -15.85
CA GLY A 438 11.46 24.94 -15.88
C GLY A 438 11.15 23.78 -14.93
N ARG A 439 10.19 23.92 -14.02
CA ARG A 439 9.65 22.79 -13.25
C ARG A 439 8.71 22.01 -14.15
N LYS A 440 9.07 20.77 -14.49
CA LYS A 440 8.13 19.87 -15.15
C LYS A 440 6.95 19.61 -14.19
N PRO A 441 5.72 19.50 -14.71
CA PRO A 441 4.61 19.00 -13.89
C PRO A 441 5.01 17.64 -13.30
N ASP A 442 4.45 17.27 -12.14
CA ASP A 442 4.59 15.93 -11.54
C ASP A 442 4.06 14.89 -12.54
N SER A 443 4.91 14.49 -13.49
CA SER A 443 4.62 13.52 -14.53
C SER A 443 5.14 12.13 -14.16
N ASP A 444 5.70 11.98 -12.95
CA ASP A 444 6.27 10.72 -12.47
C ASP A 444 5.15 9.78 -12.03
N ARG A 445 4.45 9.26 -13.04
CA ARG A 445 3.28 8.41 -12.93
C ARG A 445 3.64 6.96 -12.65
N ILE A 446 4.57 6.63 -11.74
CA ILE A 446 5.17 5.27 -11.63
C ILE A 446 4.16 4.10 -11.69
N ASP A 447 2.92 4.29 -11.23
CA ASP A 447 1.90 3.23 -11.20
C ASP A 447 1.11 3.06 -12.51
N ASP A 448 1.15 4.01 -13.45
CA ASP A 448 0.23 4.07 -14.61
C ASP A 448 0.83 3.51 -15.93
N TRP A 449 2.10 3.09 -15.96
CA TRP A 449 2.86 3.03 -17.23
C TRP A 449 2.59 1.83 -18.13
N TYR A 450 2.07 0.73 -17.60
CA TYR A 450 2.02 -0.46 -18.45
C TYR A 450 0.90 -0.40 -19.48
N TYR A 451 -0.20 0.31 -19.19
CA TYR A 451 -1.39 0.34 -20.05
C TYR A 451 -2.02 1.72 -20.29
N ALA A 452 -1.68 2.77 -19.52
CA ALA A 452 -2.29 4.08 -19.72
C ALA A 452 -2.05 4.60 -21.15
N MET A 453 -3.10 5.10 -21.78
CA MET A 453 -2.99 5.69 -23.12
C MET A 453 -1.93 6.80 -23.09
N ARG A 454 -0.98 6.72 -24.03
CA ARG A 454 0.05 7.75 -24.15
C ARG A 454 -0.60 9.11 -24.37
N VAL A 455 -0.21 10.08 -23.53
CA VAL A 455 -0.54 11.49 -23.75
C VAL A 455 -0.04 11.87 -25.14
N ASP A 456 -0.94 12.39 -25.96
CA ASP A 456 -0.67 12.75 -27.35
C ASP A 456 -0.51 14.26 -27.51
N ARG A 457 -1.42 15.02 -26.87
CA ARG A 457 -1.42 16.48 -26.89
C ARG A 457 -1.51 17.02 -25.48
N THR A 458 -0.88 18.16 -25.23
CA THR A 458 -1.09 18.96 -24.02
C THR A 458 -1.36 20.39 -24.42
N ASP A 459 -2.43 20.95 -23.90
CA ASP A 459 -2.80 22.36 -24.04
C ASP A 459 -2.43 23.10 -22.75
N GLU A 460 -2.06 24.37 -22.86
CA GLU A 460 -1.63 25.21 -21.74
C GLU A 460 -2.54 26.42 -21.58
N VAL A 461 -2.98 26.68 -20.35
CA VAL A 461 -3.81 27.84 -19.99
C VAL A 461 -3.08 28.64 -18.91
N PRO A 462 -2.41 29.75 -19.26
CA PRO A 462 -1.79 30.61 -18.27
C PRO A 462 -2.86 31.31 -17.43
N VAL A 463 -2.69 31.34 -16.11
CA VAL A 463 -3.53 32.12 -15.19
C VAL A 463 -2.92 33.52 -15.05
N PRO A 464 -3.58 34.58 -15.56
CA PRO A 464 -3.04 35.93 -15.51
C PRO A 464 -2.83 36.45 -14.08
N ARG A 465 -1.84 37.34 -13.88
CA ARG A 465 -1.53 37.94 -12.57
C ARG A 465 -2.71 38.65 -11.89
N GLY A 466 -3.62 39.23 -12.67
CA GLY A 466 -4.78 39.96 -12.18
C GLY A 466 -6.06 39.14 -12.05
N ASP A 467 -6.00 37.85 -12.37
CA ASP A 467 -7.16 36.98 -12.49
C ASP A 467 -6.93 35.66 -11.73
N TRP A 468 -7.98 34.87 -11.59
CA TRP A 468 -7.91 33.60 -10.90
C TRP A 468 -8.96 32.60 -11.40
N ILE A 469 -8.68 31.31 -11.23
CA ILE A 469 -9.61 30.24 -11.61
C ILE A 469 -10.75 30.20 -10.60
N THR A 470 -11.99 30.26 -11.09
CA THR A 470 -13.22 30.20 -10.28
C THR A 470 -14.00 28.91 -10.49
N GLY A 471 -13.73 28.19 -11.57
CA GLY A 471 -14.41 26.93 -11.87
C GLY A 471 -13.87 26.22 -13.10
N LEU A 472 -14.35 25.01 -13.30
CA LEU A 472 -14.09 24.16 -14.46
C LEU A 472 -15.41 23.60 -14.98
N SER A 473 -15.62 23.61 -16.29
CA SER A 473 -16.71 22.88 -16.93
C SER A 473 -16.16 21.76 -17.81
N PHE A 474 -16.74 20.57 -17.73
CA PHE A 474 -16.29 19.40 -18.47
C PHE A 474 -17.33 19.00 -19.49
N SER A 475 -16.94 18.97 -20.76
CA SER A 475 -17.76 18.43 -21.83
C SER A 475 -17.57 16.93 -21.91
N VAL A 476 -18.69 16.20 -21.92
CA VAL A 476 -18.72 14.75 -21.90
C VAL A 476 -19.47 14.23 -23.12
N ARG A 477 -18.90 13.21 -23.77
CA ARG A 477 -19.47 12.58 -24.96
C ARG A 477 -19.80 11.11 -24.64
N ASP A 478 -20.96 10.68 -25.12
CA ASP A 478 -21.35 9.28 -25.11
C ASP A 478 -21.00 8.68 -26.48
N ASP A 479 -19.97 7.84 -26.52
CA ASP A 479 -19.49 7.18 -27.72
C ASP A 479 -20.12 5.81 -27.86
N ARG A 480 -20.69 5.55 -29.03
CA ARG A 480 -21.15 4.19 -29.38
C ARG A 480 -19.92 3.31 -29.59
N PHE A 481 -19.90 2.16 -28.93
CA PHE A 481 -18.91 1.10 -29.00
C PHE A 481 -18.95 0.50 -30.41
N MET A 482 -18.32 1.18 -31.35
CA MET A 482 -18.15 0.70 -32.72
C MET A 482 -17.12 -0.43 -32.68
N ALA A 483 -17.58 -1.64 -32.98
CA ALA A 483 -16.80 -2.87 -32.98
C ALA A 483 -15.73 -2.86 -34.09
N ASP A 484 -14.68 -2.05 -33.97
CA ASP A 484 -13.50 -2.25 -34.80
C ASP A 484 -12.68 -3.40 -34.22
N THR A 485 -12.73 -4.54 -34.90
CA THR A 485 -12.36 -5.88 -34.43
C THR A 485 -10.85 -6.12 -34.32
N LYS A 486 -10.02 -5.08 -34.47
CA LYS A 486 -8.57 -5.23 -34.67
C LYS A 486 -7.69 -4.97 -33.43
N GLY A 487 -8.25 -4.55 -32.29
CA GLY A 487 -7.48 -4.34 -31.05
C GLY A 487 -7.78 -5.40 -29.98
N MET A 488 -6.78 -6.21 -29.61
CA MET A 488 -6.88 -7.19 -28.50
C MET A 488 -7.34 -6.54 -27.19
N TYR A 489 -6.88 -5.31 -26.93
CA TYR A 489 -7.19 -4.52 -25.73
C TYR A 489 -8.67 -4.10 -25.60
N ARG A 490 -9.39 -3.93 -26.73
CA ARG A 490 -10.83 -3.60 -26.71
C ARG A 490 -11.72 -4.84 -26.56
N ARG A 491 -11.18 -6.06 -26.73
CA ARG A 491 -11.93 -7.31 -26.50
C ARG A 491 -12.08 -7.63 -25.02
N GLU A 492 -11.07 -7.37 -24.20
CA GLU A 492 -11.16 -7.47 -22.73
C GLU A 492 -12.13 -6.44 -22.16
N ARG A 493 -12.04 -5.18 -22.61
CA ARG A 493 -12.97 -4.10 -22.26
C ARG A 493 -14.44 -4.42 -22.57
N ARG A 494 -14.69 -5.19 -23.64
CA ARG A 494 -16.01 -5.68 -24.03
C ARG A 494 -16.61 -6.65 -23.01
N ARG A 495 -15.77 -7.43 -22.33
CA ARG A 495 -16.17 -8.37 -21.29
C ARG A 495 -16.51 -7.63 -20.01
N GLU A 496 -15.73 -6.61 -19.66
CA GLU A 496 -15.94 -5.76 -18.47
C GLU A 496 -17.22 -4.91 -18.57
N VAL A 497 -17.44 -4.22 -19.70
CA VAL A 497 -18.64 -3.38 -19.92
C VAL A 497 -19.91 -4.22 -19.91
N ALA A 498 -19.91 -5.37 -20.60
CA ALA A 498 -21.06 -6.27 -20.62
C ALA A 498 -21.38 -6.83 -19.22
N ASN A 499 -20.35 -7.18 -18.44
CA ASN A 499 -20.56 -7.67 -17.09
C ASN A 499 -20.96 -6.55 -16.11
N ALA A 500 -20.45 -5.32 -16.24
CA ALA A 500 -20.75 -4.21 -15.33
C ALA A 500 -22.19 -3.69 -15.51
N CYS A 501 -22.67 -3.61 -16.75
CA CYS A 501 -24.02 -3.11 -17.03
C CYS A 501 -25.12 -4.06 -16.53
N ASP A 502 -24.96 -5.38 -16.68
CA ASP A 502 -25.93 -6.35 -16.15
C ASP A 502 -26.07 -6.33 -14.61
N ARG A 503 -25.14 -5.68 -13.88
CA ARG A 503 -25.03 -5.72 -12.40
C ARG A 503 -25.55 -4.47 -11.68
N ASP A 504 -25.43 -3.27 -12.26
CA ASP A 504 -25.75 -2.01 -11.54
C ASP A 504 -27.25 -1.66 -11.46
N LEU A 505 -28.15 -2.32 -12.20
CA LEU A 505 -29.62 -2.13 -12.04
C LEU A 505 -30.27 -3.17 -11.10
N GLY A 506 -29.49 -3.94 -10.36
CA GLY A 506 -30.02 -4.95 -9.43
C GLY A 506 -30.46 -4.42 -8.06
N LEU A 507 -29.87 -3.35 -7.53
CA LEU A 507 -30.09 -2.93 -6.14
C LEU A 507 -29.82 -1.43 -5.93
N GLU A 508 -30.87 -0.61 -5.97
CA GLU A 508 -30.95 0.62 -5.19
C GLU A 508 -32.24 0.62 -4.36
N ALA A 509 -32.11 0.29 -3.09
CA ALA A 509 -32.98 0.82 -2.04
C ALA A 509 -32.09 1.44 -0.96
N VAL A 510 -31.32 2.47 -1.33
CA VAL A 510 -30.78 3.41 -0.35
C VAL A 510 -31.90 4.39 -0.02
N THR A 511 -32.41 4.26 1.19
CA THR A 511 -33.47 5.09 1.77
C THR A 511 -33.00 6.55 1.87
N ILE A 512 -33.53 7.42 1.01
CA ILE A 512 -33.58 8.87 1.29
C ILE A 512 -35.03 9.18 1.64
N GLY A 513 -35.30 9.39 2.93
CA GLY A 513 -36.57 9.95 3.41
C GLY A 513 -37.65 8.94 3.81
N GLY A 514 -37.38 8.12 4.84
CA GLY A 514 -38.41 7.68 5.81
C GLY A 514 -39.68 6.99 5.29
N PHE A 515 -39.67 6.39 4.10
CA PHE A 515 -40.77 5.58 3.59
C PHE A 515 -40.44 4.09 3.73
N ASP A 516 -41.37 3.35 4.34
CA ASP A 516 -41.31 1.91 4.57
C ASP A 516 -41.74 1.18 3.29
N VAL A 517 -40.77 0.66 2.52
CA VAL A 517 -40.99 0.03 1.20
C VAL A 517 -41.10 -1.49 1.31
N ALA A 518 -41.81 -1.98 2.34
CA ALA A 518 -42.05 -3.42 2.45
C ALA A 518 -43.21 -3.92 1.56
N HIS A 519 -43.96 -3.06 0.88
CA HIS A 519 -45.26 -3.41 0.25
C HIS A 519 -45.52 -2.79 -1.14
N ALA A 520 -44.48 -2.39 -1.89
CA ALA A 520 -44.68 -1.94 -3.28
C ALA A 520 -44.60 -3.15 -4.22
N ASP A 521 -45.73 -3.50 -4.85
CA ASP A 521 -45.83 -4.56 -5.86
C ASP A 521 -44.88 -4.30 -7.04
N GLU A 522 -44.15 -5.34 -7.46
CA GLU A 522 -43.14 -5.31 -8.53
C GLU A 522 -43.67 -4.87 -9.92
N ASP A 523 -44.99 -4.76 -10.09
CA ASP A 523 -45.59 -4.48 -11.40
C ASP A 523 -45.74 -2.98 -11.74
N ASP A 524 -45.53 -2.07 -10.79
CA ASP A 524 -45.66 -0.61 -11.04
C ASP A 524 -44.40 0.06 -11.62
N PHE A 525 -43.27 -0.66 -11.72
CA PHE A 525 -42.00 -0.10 -12.27
C PHE A 525 -41.74 -0.42 -13.76
N LYS A 526 -42.64 -1.15 -14.45
CA LYS A 526 -42.45 -1.57 -15.86
C LYS A 526 -42.65 -0.48 -16.92
N GLY A 527 -42.81 0.79 -16.55
CA GLY A 527 -43.29 1.84 -17.44
C GLY A 527 -42.26 2.66 -18.23
N TYR A 528 -41.02 2.86 -17.75
CA TYR A 528 -40.11 3.84 -18.38
C TYR A 528 -38.63 3.48 -18.19
N MET A 529 -38.15 2.48 -18.93
CA MET A 529 -36.80 2.40 -19.50
C MET A 529 -36.66 1.00 -20.10
N GLU A 530 -36.60 0.89 -21.43
CA GLU A 530 -36.25 -0.39 -22.06
C GLU A 530 -34.88 -0.84 -21.54
N PRO A 531 -34.76 -2.06 -21.00
CA PRO A 531 -33.50 -2.57 -20.49
C PRO A 531 -32.52 -2.83 -21.65
N TYR A 532 -31.42 -2.08 -21.66
CA TYR A 532 -30.09 -2.46 -22.19
C TYR A 532 -29.79 -2.37 -23.70
N ASP A 533 -29.64 -1.13 -24.17
CA ASP A 533 -28.56 -0.71 -25.10
C ASP A 533 -27.25 -0.33 -24.32
N LEU A 534 -27.22 -0.60 -23.01
CA LEU A 534 -26.25 -0.12 -22.02
C LEU A 534 -24.87 -0.80 -22.08
N GLY A 535 -24.68 -1.85 -22.87
CA GLY A 535 -23.35 -2.41 -23.17
C GLY A 535 -22.63 -1.77 -24.36
N ILE A 536 -23.26 -0.78 -25.00
CA ILE A 536 -22.82 -0.23 -26.29
C ILE A 536 -22.31 1.20 -26.14
N TYR A 537 -22.41 1.87 -25.00
CA TYR A 537 -21.96 3.27 -24.89
C TYR A 537 -20.89 3.44 -23.83
N GLU A 538 -19.82 4.13 -24.21
CA GLU A 538 -18.77 4.58 -23.31
C GLU A 538 -18.90 6.09 -23.14
N ARG A 539 -18.92 6.55 -21.89
CA ARG A 539 -18.92 7.98 -21.59
C ARG A 539 -17.50 8.43 -21.29
N VAL A 540 -17.04 9.44 -22.03
CA VAL A 540 -15.67 9.99 -21.91
C VAL A 540 -15.70 11.51 -21.81
N VAL A 541 -14.70 12.07 -21.10
CA VAL A 541 -14.48 13.51 -21.03
C VAL A 541 -13.69 13.94 -22.27
N CYS A 542 -14.28 14.81 -23.10
CA CYS A 542 -13.69 15.24 -24.37
C CYS A 542 -13.38 16.75 -24.43
N GLY A 543 -13.85 17.54 -23.48
CA GLY A 543 -13.62 18.98 -23.43
C GLY A 543 -13.50 19.51 -21.99
N VAL A 544 -12.75 20.60 -21.84
CA VAL A 544 -12.60 21.33 -20.57
C VAL A 544 -12.69 22.83 -20.87
N GLN A 545 -13.54 23.54 -20.13
CA GLN A 545 -13.61 24.99 -20.12
C GLN A 545 -13.12 25.50 -18.76
N VAL A 546 -12.08 26.35 -18.77
CA VAL A 546 -11.54 27.00 -17.58
C VAL A 546 -12.25 28.32 -17.36
N GLN A 547 -12.88 28.50 -16.19
CA GLN A 547 -13.58 29.73 -15.83
C GLN A 547 -12.67 30.61 -14.98
N PHE A 548 -12.60 31.88 -15.36
CA PHE A 548 -11.84 32.91 -14.68
C PHE A 548 -12.77 33.90 -13.98
N ALA A 549 -12.26 34.62 -12.99
CA ALA A 549 -13.03 35.62 -12.25
C ALA A 549 -13.30 36.88 -13.10
N LYS A 550 -12.33 37.31 -13.92
CA LYS A 550 -12.40 38.56 -14.69
C LYS A 550 -12.32 38.34 -16.20
N GLY A 551 -11.52 37.38 -16.64
CA GLY A 551 -11.28 37.05 -18.04
C GLY A 551 -12.39 36.21 -18.66
N ALA A 552 -12.36 36.14 -19.99
CA ALA A 552 -13.23 35.23 -20.74
C ALA A 552 -12.85 33.76 -20.44
N PRO A 553 -13.82 32.84 -20.38
CA PRO A 553 -13.54 31.41 -20.26
C PRO A 553 -12.68 30.91 -21.41
N VAL A 554 -11.80 29.94 -21.13
CA VAL A 554 -10.94 29.30 -22.14
C VAL A 554 -11.42 27.87 -22.37
N GLU A 555 -11.83 27.58 -23.60
CA GLU A 555 -12.30 26.25 -24.01
C GLU A 555 -11.17 25.43 -24.66
N LEU A 556 -11.05 24.18 -24.22
CA LEU A 556 -10.07 23.21 -24.71
C LEU A 556 -10.76 21.89 -25.06
N GLY A 557 -10.22 21.19 -26.05
CA GLY A 557 -10.76 19.91 -26.51
C GLY A 557 -11.99 20.08 -27.40
N ALA A 558 -12.90 19.11 -27.33
CA ALA A 558 -14.14 19.09 -28.09
C ALA A 558 -15.34 19.51 -27.24
N TYR A 559 -16.21 20.34 -27.81
CA TYR A 559 -17.47 20.71 -27.20
C TYR A 559 -18.50 19.58 -27.32
N SER A 560 -19.27 19.36 -26.26
CA SER A 560 -20.45 18.49 -26.23
C SER A 560 -21.61 19.27 -25.59
N TRP A 561 -22.87 18.90 -25.83
CA TRP A 561 -24.00 19.51 -25.13
C TRP A 561 -24.13 19.07 -23.65
N ASN A 562 -23.53 17.93 -23.29
CA ASN A 562 -23.53 17.46 -21.91
C ASN A 562 -22.32 18.02 -21.17
N HIS A 563 -22.59 18.88 -20.18
CA HIS A 563 -21.56 19.56 -19.41
C HIS A 563 -21.72 19.33 -17.91
N HIS A 564 -20.59 19.10 -17.24
CA HIS A 564 -20.51 19.08 -15.78
C HIS A 564 -19.75 20.30 -15.30
N LEU A 565 -20.44 21.20 -14.59
CA LEU A 565 -19.87 22.43 -14.06
C LEU A 565 -19.45 22.24 -12.60
N LEU A 566 -18.21 22.62 -12.28
CA LEU A 566 -17.67 22.74 -10.94
C LEU A 566 -17.26 24.18 -10.71
N ARG A 567 -17.78 24.78 -9.64
CA ARG A 567 -17.47 26.16 -9.25
C ARG A 567 -17.03 26.24 -7.80
N ALA A 568 -16.24 27.26 -7.50
CA ALA A 568 -15.96 27.63 -6.13
C ALA A 568 -17.25 27.97 -5.38
N TYR A 569 -17.31 27.61 -4.10
CA TYR A 569 -18.40 27.99 -3.22
C TYR A 569 -18.40 29.49 -2.95
N PRO A 570 -19.55 30.09 -2.61
CA PRO A 570 -19.59 31.47 -2.15
C PRO A 570 -18.63 31.70 -0.98
N ASN A 571 -17.82 32.76 -1.05
CA ASN A 571 -16.76 33.11 -0.07
C ASN A 571 -15.54 32.18 -0.03
N TYR A 572 -15.36 31.32 -1.03
CA TYR A 572 -14.18 30.50 -1.21
C TYR A 572 -13.50 30.81 -2.56
N PHE A 573 -12.20 30.55 -2.64
CA PHE A 573 -11.44 30.61 -3.89
C PHE A 573 -10.63 29.32 -4.07
N VAL A 574 -10.35 28.97 -5.33
CA VAL A 574 -9.69 27.70 -5.68
C VAL A 574 -8.19 27.80 -5.39
N VAL A 575 -7.64 26.88 -4.60
CA VAL A 575 -6.19 26.78 -4.31
C VAL A 575 -5.53 25.58 -4.98
N GLY A 576 -6.34 24.65 -5.47
CA GLY A 576 -5.88 23.44 -6.13
C GLY A 576 -7.04 22.59 -6.62
N MET A 577 -6.72 21.40 -7.07
CA MET A 577 -7.70 20.41 -7.54
C MET A 577 -7.25 19.00 -7.18
N LYS A 578 -8.22 18.12 -6.98
CA LYS A 578 -8.00 16.68 -6.83
C LYS A 578 -8.52 16.00 -8.08
N VAL A 579 -7.62 15.33 -8.79
CA VAL A 579 -7.88 14.69 -10.08
C VAL A 579 -7.87 13.19 -9.88
N THR A 580 -9.02 12.55 -10.05
CA THR A 580 -9.17 11.10 -10.02
C THR A 580 -9.10 10.58 -11.45
N ARG A 581 -8.29 9.55 -11.68
CA ARG A 581 -8.09 8.92 -13.00
C ARG A 581 -8.38 7.43 -12.92
N GLN A 582 -8.93 6.85 -13.97
CA GLN A 582 -8.97 5.41 -14.15
C GLN A 582 -7.56 4.91 -14.47
N THR A 583 -7.04 3.95 -13.71
CA THR A 583 -5.65 3.49 -13.88
C THR A 583 -5.44 2.71 -15.19
N ALA A 584 -6.44 1.92 -15.60
CA ALA A 584 -6.35 1.07 -16.79
C ALA A 584 -6.13 1.89 -18.08
N THR A 585 -6.83 3.03 -18.20
CA THR A 585 -6.78 3.90 -19.39
C THR A 585 -5.92 5.14 -19.19
N GLY A 586 -5.71 5.56 -17.94
CA GLY A 586 -5.12 6.85 -17.58
C GLY A 586 -6.03 8.05 -17.82
N THR A 587 -7.33 7.85 -18.06
CA THR A 587 -8.28 8.94 -18.33
C THR A 587 -8.85 9.52 -17.04
N VAL A 588 -9.14 10.82 -17.04
CA VAL A 588 -9.72 11.53 -15.89
C VAL A 588 -11.18 11.10 -15.73
N SER A 589 -11.50 10.57 -14.55
CA SER A 589 -12.86 10.15 -14.21
C SER A 589 -13.60 11.16 -13.37
N ARG A 590 -12.90 11.89 -12.51
CA ARG A 590 -13.48 12.90 -11.64
C ARG A 590 -12.45 14.00 -11.40
N VAL A 591 -12.94 15.23 -11.27
CA VAL A 591 -12.15 16.37 -10.80
C VAL A 591 -12.92 17.00 -9.65
N SER A 592 -12.21 17.43 -8.62
CA SER A 592 -12.77 18.16 -7.49
C SER A 592 -11.94 19.42 -7.24
N LEU A 593 -12.57 20.53 -6.88
CA LEU A 593 -11.86 21.77 -6.57
C LEU A 593 -11.55 21.81 -5.08
N VAL A 594 -10.33 22.22 -4.77
CA VAL A 594 -9.84 22.43 -3.41
C VAL A 594 -9.85 23.92 -3.15
N GLN A 595 -10.52 24.33 -2.09
CA GLN A 595 -10.88 25.73 -1.90
C GLN A 595 -10.58 26.20 -0.48
N ALA A 596 -10.12 27.44 -0.36
CA ALA A 596 -9.86 28.09 0.92
C ALA A 596 -10.77 29.31 1.11
N PRO A 597 -11.12 29.69 2.36
CA PRO A 597 -11.95 30.86 2.61
C PRO A 597 -11.29 32.17 2.18
N ILE A 598 -12.03 33.03 1.48
CA ILE A 598 -11.55 34.34 1.01
C ILE A 598 -11.18 35.27 2.17
N ARG A 599 -11.93 35.21 3.28
CA ARG A 599 -11.74 36.05 4.48
C ARG A 599 -10.31 36.02 5.05
N MET A 600 -9.57 34.94 4.80
CA MET A 600 -8.20 34.77 5.29
C MET A 600 -7.17 35.52 4.42
N TYR A 601 -7.58 35.98 3.24
CA TYR A 601 -6.73 36.58 2.23
C TYR A 601 -7.32 37.91 1.72
N GLU A 602 -8.08 38.59 2.59
CA GLU A 602 -8.63 39.92 2.32
C GLU A 602 -7.51 40.89 1.91
N GLY A 603 -7.75 41.65 0.84
CA GLY A 603 -6.76 42.54 0.23
C GLY A 603 -5.86 41.89 -0.83
N SER A 604 -6.15 40.65 -1.25
CA SER A 604 -5.64 40.07 -2.49
C SER A 604 -6.68 40.20 -3.61
N ASP A 605 -6.34 40.88 -4.70
CA ASP A 605 -7.24 41.07 -5.87
C ASP A 605 -7.58 39.77 -6.62
N ARG A 606 -6.99 38.64 -6.18
CA ARG A 606 -7.15 37.29 -6.74
C ARG A 606 -7.94 36.35 -5.82
N ALA A 607 -8.13 36.70 -4.56
CA ALA A 607 -9.03 35.98 -3.66
C ALA A 607 -10.47 36.42 -3.97
N VAL A 608 -10.96 36.04 -5.14
CA VAL A 608 -12.27 36.43 -5.66
C VAL A 608 -13.20 35.23 -5.76
N CYS A 609 -14.45 35.46 -5.39
CA CYS A 609 -15.55 34.51 -5.61
C CYS A 609 -16.02 34.61 -7.07
N ALA A 610 -16.59 33.52 -7.59
CA ALA A 610 -17.32 33.49 -8.86
C ALA A 610 -18.52 34.44 -8.87
#